data_AF-A0A1D7X7J2-F1
#
_entry.id   AF-A0A1D7X7J2-F1
#
_cell.length_a   1.000
_cell.length_b   1.000
_cell.length_c   1.000
_cell.angle_alpha   90.00
_cell.angle_beta   90.00
_cell.angle_gamma   90.00
#
_symmetry.space_group_name_H-M   'P 1'
#
loop_
_entity.id
_entity.type
_entity.pdbx_description
1 polymer ?
#
loop_
_entity_poly.entity_id
_entity_poly.type
_entity_poly.pdbx_seq_one_letter_code
_entity_poly.pdbx_strand_id
1 'polypeptide(L)'
;MTPLRFGLEEEVFITEPDKPTLQSLYYLARLLWLDPGYYYTHTACNFNRGKDLRWGLMSGIEISTGVFPDTGDLVADLRRRRRELAAVCQGLIVPVGHLFDQVAPTNICGMHVHVSGFPDRERAYRNLVYFLPLLALLVINSPIAGSRRYGQSYRWAEAFAIGPLREDRLYRFQDLIESKRLGTLEIRVFDPVWDLERIRILLECIRAVLEAGVDYPGDIETYNRLRRQVALEGYIQELQPIYRELSKLLPVPEVYFQQTPADALGRLWKEQGTLATYTALDNAYRNGILQPRPLKTMRVRWPLMLAGFCGYYLPRMPYSIKKVLSEW
;
A
#
# COMPACT_ATOMS: atom_id res chain seq x y z
N MET A 1 -3.65 -21.54 -22.08
CA MET A 1 -3.00 -20.35 -21.49
C MET A 1 -3.10 -20.47 -19.99
N THR A 2 -2.02 -20.18 -19.25
CA THR A 2 -2.08 -20.13 -17.78
C THR A 2 -2.94 -18.93 -17.37
N PRO A 3 -3.93 -19.07 -16.47
CA PRO A 3 -4.72 -17.93 -16.03
C PRO A 3 -3.84 -16.94 -15.25
N LEU A 4 -4.16 -15.65 -15.33
CA LEU A 4 -3.54 -14.64 -14.47
C LEU A 4 -3.74 -15.00 -13.00
N ARG A 5 -2.74 -14.71 -12.19
CA ARG A 5 -2.78 -14.91 -10.73
C ARG A 5 -2.29 -13.66 -10.03
N PHE A 6 -2.98 -13.29 -8.96
CA PHE A 6 -2.77 -12.08 -8.20
C PHE A 6 -2.46 -12.40 -6.74
N GLY A 7 -1.56 -11.62 -6.14
CA GLY A 7 -1.33 -11.54 -4.71
C GLY A 7 -1.16 -10.09 -4.29
N LEU A 8 -1.41 -9.78 -3.04
CA LEU A 8 -1.39 -8.42 -2.50
C LEU A 8 -0.73 -8.39 -1.12
N GLU A 9 0.20 -7.47 -0.93
CA GLU A 9 0.80 -7.08 0.35
C GLU A 9 0.27 -5.70 0.75
N GLU A 10 -0.19 -5.53 1.98
CA GLU A 10 -0.67 -4.25 2.52
C GLU A 10 0.12 -3.91 3.80
N GLU A 11 0.77 -2.76 3.79
CA GLU A 11 1.38 -2.16 4.96
C GLU A 11 0.44 -1.10 5.57
N VAL A 12 0.36 -1.06 6.89
CA VAL A 12 -0.40 -0.04 7.63
C VAL A 12 0.40 0.45 8.84
N PHE A 13 0.20 1.70 9.22
CA PHE A 13 0.69 2.18 10.51
C PHE A 13 -0.27 1.75 11.61
N ILE A 14 0.29 1.34 12.75
CA ILE A 14 -0.47 1.19 13.99
C ILE A 14 0.02 2.25 14.97
N THR A 15 -0.86 3.17 15.40
CA THR A 15 -0.47 4.31 16.25
C THR A 15 -1.08 4.25 17.64
N GLU A 16 -0.35 4.73 18.66
CA GLU A 16 -0.78 4.78 20.06
C GLU A 16 -0.45 6.13 20.75
N PRO A 17 -1.27 7.18 20.59
CA PRO A 17 -2.32 7.29 19.58
C PRO A 17 -1.85 7.94 18.27
N ASP A 18 -0.74 8.68 18.28
CA ASP A 18 -0.27 9.51 17.17
C ASP A 18 0.91 8.91 16.41
N LYS A 19 1.71 8.06 17.06
CA LYS A 19 2.92 7.48 16.47
C LYS A 19 2.96 5.96 16.57
N PRO A 20 3.64 5.29 15.62
CA PRO A 20 3.91 3.87 15.74
C PRO A 20 4.86 3.55 16.88
N THR A 21 4.62 2.44 17.56
CA THR A 21 5.46 1.97 18.66
C THR A 21 5.84 0.51 18.47
N LEU A 22 6.87 0.04 19.17
CA LEU A 22 7.25 -1.38 19.11
C LEU A 22 6.14 -2.32 19.63
N GLN A 23 5.09 -1.79 20.26
CA GLN A 23 3.92 -2.59 20.64
C GLN A 23 3.23 -3.19 19.41
N SER A 24 3.40 -2.63 18.22
CA SER A 24 2.92 -3.23 16.96
C SER A 24 3.46 -4.65 16.72
N LEU A 25 4.67 -4.95 17.20
CA LEU A 25 5.24 -6.31 17.14
C LEU A 25 4.43 -7.31 17.98
N TYR A 26 3.77 -6.85 19.05
CA TYR A 26 2.90 -7.69 19.85
C TYR A 26 1.64 -8.10 19.09
N TYR A 27 1.05 -7.18 18.31
CA TYR A 27 -0.09 -7.51 17.47
C TYR A 27 0.30 -8.50 16.37
N LEU A 28 1.48 -8.32 15.77
CA LEU A 28 2.03 -9.28 14.82
C LEU A 28 2.33 -10.65 15.45
N ALA A 29 2.83 -10.68 16.69
CA ALA A 29 3.00 -11.94 17.44
C ALA A 29 1.64 -12.64 17.61
N ARG A 30 0.60 -11.90 18.00
CA ARG A 30 -0.76 -12.46 18.14
C ARG A 30 -1.31 -13.02 16.82
N LEU A 31 -1.07 -12.35 15.69
CA LEU A 31 -1.41 -12.90 14.37
C LEU A 31 -0.60 -14.17 14.09
N LEU A 32 0.72 -14.11 14.23
CA LEU A 32 1.61 -15.24 13.97
C LEU A 32 1.18 -16.48 14.74
N TRP A 33 0.83 -16.35 16.02
CA TRP A 33 0.43 -17.47 16.85
C TRP A 33 -1.03 -17.91 16.67
N LEU A 34 -1.87 -17.13 15.97
CA LEU A 34 -3.21 -17.54 15.58
C LEU A 34 -3.17 -18.60 14.46
N ASP A 35 -2.30 -18.41 13.48
CA ASP A 35 -2.03 -19.36 12.40
C ASP A 35 -0.56 -19.27 11.95
N PRO A 36 0.35 -20.02 12.61
CA PRO A 36 1.78 -19.98 12.29
C PRO A 36 2.08 -20.44 10.87
N GLY A 37 1.29 -21.37 10.32
CA GLY A 37 1.47 -21.89 8.97
C GLY A 37 1.28 -20.80 7.91
N TYR A 38 0.31 -19.91 8.14
CA TYR A 38 0.04 -18.80 7.24
C TYR A 38 0.92 -17.57 7.54
N TYR A 39 0.85 -17.02 8.75
CA TYR A 39 1.41 -15.70 9.03
C TYR A 39 2.94 -15.67 9.14
N TYR A 40 3.60 -16.83 9.20
CA TYR A 40 5.06 -16.89 9.16
C TYR A 40 5.64 -16.29 7.88
N THR A 41 4.94 -16.40 6.75
CA THR A 41 5.35 -15.79 5.47
C THR A 41 4.47 -14.61 5.05
N HIS A 42 3.27 -14.47 5.61
CA HIS A 42 2.26 -13.48 5.22
C HIS A 42 2.15 -12.27 6.15
N THR A 43 3.21 -11.98 6.89
CA THR A 43 3.35 -10.74 7.67
C THR A 43 4.74 -10.16 7.47
N ALA A 44 4.93 -8.88 7.79
CA ALA A 44 6.23 -8.24 7.91
C ALA A 44 6.15 -7.03 8.86
N CYS A 45 7.31 -6.48 9.21
CA CYS A 45 7.41 -5.23 9.96
C CYS A 45 8.53 -4.38 9.39
N ASN A 46 8.32 -3.06 9.38
CA ASN A 46 9.32 -2.09 8.97
C ASN A 46 9.79 -1.26 10.18
N PHE A 47 11.03 -0.77 10.07
CA PHE A 47 11.64 0.11 11.04
C PHE A 47 12.10 1.39 10.35
N ASN A 48 12.00 2.50 11.07
CA ASN A 48 12.51 3.79 10.62
C ASN A 48 14.04 3.74 10.49
N ARG A 49 14.59 4.58 9.62
CA ARG A 49 16.02 4.58 9.28
C ARG A 49 16.57 6.00 9.27
N GLY A 50 17.88 6.11 9.47
CA GLY A 50 18.61 7.38 9.35
C GLY A 50 17.99 8.50 10.19
N LYS A 51 17.71 9.64 9.56
CA LYS A 51 17.18 10.84 10.24
C LYS A 51 15.75 10.66 10.76
N ASP A 52 14.99 9.70 10.23
CA ASP A 52 13.59 9.48 10.62
C ASP A 52 13.44 8.73 11.95
N LEU A 53 14.54 8.18 12.50
CA LEU A 53 14.56 7.58 13.84
C LEU A 53 14.12 8.55 14.96
N ARG A 54 14.21 9.86 14.72
CA ARG A 54 13.67 10.90 15.63
C ARG A 54 12.16 10.77 15.86
N TRP A 55 11.44 10.11 14.97
CA TRP A 55 10.00 9.89 15.05
C TRP A 55 9.62 8.58 15.76
N GLY A 56 10.61 7.79 16.18
CA GLY A 56 10.43 6.47 16.77
C GLY A 56 11.12 5.38 15.96
N LEU A 57 11.29 4.19 16.55
CA LEU A 57 11.96 3.07 15.89
C LEU A 57 11.01 2.32 14.93
N MET A 58 9.74 2.16 15.31
CA MET A 58 8.76 1.38 14.55
C MET A 58 8.20 2.17 13.38
N SER A 59 7.96 1.50 12.25
CA SER A 59 7.22 2.00 11.08
C SER A 59 5.93 1.18 10.89
N GLY A 60 5.54 0.91 9.63
CA GLY A 60 4.41 0.07 9.28
C GLY A 60 4.57 -1.40 9.65
N ILE A 61 3.45 -2.09 9.75
CA ILE A 61 3.35 -3.55 9.75
C ILE A 61 2.65 -4.01 8.47
N GLU A 62 2.96 -5.20 8.02
CA GLU A 62 2.44 -5.76 6.78
C GLU A 62 1.58 -6.99 7.05
N ILE A 63 0.49 -7.11 6.31
CA ILE A 63 -0.26 -8.35 6.08
C ILE A 63 -0.29 -8.62 4.58
N SER A 64 -0.29 -9.88 4.19
CA SER A 64 -0.47 -10.23 2.78
C SER A 64 -1.51 -11.32 2.59
N THR A 65 -2.01 -11.38 1.36
CA THR A 65 -3.02 -12.33 0.89
C THR A 65 -2.36 -13.59 0.34
N GLY A 66 -3.19 -14.63 0.13
CA GLY A 66 -2.82 -15.75 -0.72
C GLY A 66 -2.72 -15.37 -2.21
N VAL A 67 -2.60 -16.37 -3.07
CA VAL A 67 -2.53 -16.19 -4.53
C VAL A 67 -3.84 -16.65 -5.16
N PHE A 68 -4.52 -15.76 -5.88
CA PHE A 68 -5.85 -16.00 -6.43
C PHE A 68 -5.92 -15.70 -7.92
N PRO A 69 -6.64 -16.52 -8.71
CA PRO A 69 -6.90 -16.23 -10.12
C PRO A 69 -8.07 -15.28 -10.32
N ASP A 70 -8.93 -15.09 -9.31
CA ASP A 70 -10.08 -14.20 -9.30
C ASP A 70 -9.80 -12.95 -8.42
N THR A 71 -10.22 -11.78 -8.89
CA THR A 71 -9.99 -10.52 -8.15
C THR A 71 -10.94 -10.35 -6.98
N GLY A 72 -12.16 -10.91 -7.06
CA GLY A 72 -13.12 -10.92 -5.97
C GLY A 72 -12.65 -11.76 -4.79
N ASP A 73 -12.12 -12.97 -5.07
CA ASP A 73 -11.52 -13.85 -4.05
C ASP A 73 -10.32 -13.19 -3.36
N LEU A 74 -9.47 -12.50 -4.12
CA LEU A 74 -8.34 -11.74 -3.55
C LEU A 74 -8.82 -10.64 -2.59
N VAL A 75 -9.85 -9.87 -2.97
CA VAL A 75 -10.43 -8.83 -2.11
C VAL A 75 -11.12 -9.43 -0.87
N ALA A 76 -11.77 -10.59 -1.03
CA ALA A 76 -12.39 -11.32 0.08
C ALA A 76 -11.33 -11.81 1.09
N ASP A 77 -10.18 -12.30 0.59
CA ASP A 77 -9.05 -12.66 1.43
C ASP A 77 -8.46 -11.43 2.13
N LEU A 78 -8.20 -10.34 1.41
CA LEU A 78 -7.73 -9.09 2.03
C LEU A 78 -8.67 -8.64 3.15
N ARG A 79 -9.99 -8.62 2.91
CA ARG A 79 -10.99 -8.30 3.94
C ARG A 79 -10.89 -9.22 5.16
N ARG A 80 -10.62 -10.52 4.96
CA ARG A 80 -10.38 -11.46 6.07
C ARG A 80 -9.11 -11.10 6.84
N ARG A 81 -7.98 -10.85 6.16
CA ARG A 81 -6.71 -10.45 6.79
C ARG A 81 -6.83 -9.14 7.57
N ARG A 82 -7.54 -8.15 7.03
CA ARG A 82 -7.86 -6.89 7.73
C ARG A 82 -8.64 -7.12 9.02
N ARG A 83 -9.65 -8.01 9.00
CA ARG A 83 -10.45 -8.36 10.19
C ARG A 83 -9.62 -9.04 11.27
N GLU A 84 -8.72 -9.94 10.89
CA GLU A 84 -7.84 -10.62 11.85
C GLU A 84 -6.84 -9.64 12.48
N LEU A 85 -6.23 -8.77 11.68
CA LEU A 85 -5.37 -7.71 12.20
C LEU A 85 -6.15 -6.80 13.17
N ALA A 86 -7.35 -6.36 12.78
CA ALA A 86 -8.22 -5.57 13.62
C ALA A 86 -8.58 -6.27 14.94
N ALA A 87 -8.81 -7.59 14.92
CA ALA A 87 -9.16 -8.37 16.11
C ALA A 87 -8.03 -8.43 17.14
N VAL A 88 -6.76 -8.36 16.69
CA VAL A 88 -5.61 -8.42 17.60
C VAL A 88 -5.02 -7.05 17.95
N CYS A 89 -5.33 -6.01 17.17
CA CYS A 89 -4.78 -4.66 17.30
C CYS A 89 -5.63 -3.76 18.20
N GLN A 90 -5.01 -3.24 19.26
CA GLN A 90 -5.64 -2.26 20.17
C GLN A 90 -5.37 -0.80 19.78
N GLY A 91 -4.30 -0.53 19.02
CA GLY A 91 -3.97 0.78 18.48
C GLY A 91 -4.88 1.20 17.32
N LEU A 92 -4.71 2.44 16.86
CA LEU A 92 -5.38 2.93 15.64
C LEU A 92 -4.70 2.34 14.42
N ILE A 93 -5.46 1.72 13.53
CA ILE A 93 -4.98 1.25 12.23
C ILE A 93 -5.12 2.40 11.22
N VAL A 94 -3.99 2.88 10.70
CA VAL A 94 -3.93 4.05 9.82
C VAL A 94 -3.39 3.62 8.46
N PRO A 95 -4.27 3.18 7.52
CA PRO A 95 -3.88 2.78 6.17
C PRO A 95 -3.65 4.01 5.30
N VAL A 96 -2.48 4.65 5.46
CA VAL A 96 -2.04 5.81 4.65
C VAL A 96 -0.61 5.59 4.18
N GLY A 97 -0.24 6.19 3.05
CA GLY A 97 1.12 6.08 2.53
C GLY A 97 2.19 6.68 3.46
N HIS A 98 1.81 7.70 4.24
CA HIS A 98 2.72 8.45 5.10
C HIS A 98 1.94 9.19 6.20
N LEU A 99 2.54 9.34 7.39
CA LEU A 99 1.94 9.97 8.56
C LEU A 99 1.97 11.51 8.47
N PHE A 100 0.86 12.14 8.86
CA PHE A 100 0.57 13.54 8.56
C PHE A 100 1.47 14.55 9.27
N ASP A 101 1.90 14.25 10.49
CA ASP A 101 2.67 15.13 11.37
C ASP A 101 4.18 15.12 11.06
N GLN A 102 4.62 14.26 10.14
CA GLN A 102 6.03 13.98 9.91
C GLN A 102 6.44 14.43 8.51
N VAL A 103 7.73 14.67 8.30
CA VAL A 103 8.35 14.66 6.96
C VAL A 103 9.44 13.61 7.08
N ALA A 104 9.13 12.42 6.55
CA ALA A 104 9.86 11.18 6.85
C ALA A 104 9.81 10.25 5.63
N PRO A 105 10.67 10.46 4.62
CA PRO A 105 10.65 9.68 3.37
C PRO A 105 10.99 8.20 3.56
N THR A 106 11.51 7.81 4.75
CA THR A 106 11.79 6.41 5.10
C THR A 106 10.74 5.77 6.00
N ASN A 107 9.79 6.54 6.51
CA ASN A 107 8.67 6.05 7.31
C ASN A 107 7.38 6.04 6.47
N ILE A 108 7.21 5.01 5.66
CA ILE A 108 6.12 4.90 4.68
C ILE A 108 5.46 3.52 4.76
N CYS A 109 4.21 3.43 4.31
CA CYS A 109 3.48 2.17 4.13
C CYS A 109 2.98 2.05 2.70
N GLY A 110 3.16 0.91 2.04
CA GLY A 110 2.67 0.64 0.69
C GLY A 110 1.57 -0.41 0.60
N MET A 111 0.91 -0.45 -0.56
CA MET A 111 0.17 -1.61 -1.03
C MET A 111 0.85 -2.13 -2.30
N HIS A 112 1.27 -3.39 -2.30
CA HIS A 112 1.95 -4.00 -3.44
C HIS A 112 1.07 -5.06 -4.08
N VAL A 113 0.96 -5.02 -5.41
CA VAL A 113 0.20 -6.01 -6.18
C VAL A 113 1.18 -6.85 -6.99
N HIS A 114 1.16 -8.15 -6.78
CA HIS A 114 1.92 -9.14 -7.52
C HIS A 114 1.05 -9.78 -8.58
N VAL A 115 1.53 -9.85 -9.82
CA VAL A 115 0.83 -10.51 -10.92
C VAL A 115 1.75 -11.51 -11.63
N SER A 116 1.19 -12.65 -12.02
CA SER A 116 1.86 -13.68 -12.81
C SER A 116 0.88 -14.35 -13.78
N GLY A 117 1.38 -15.25 -14.63
CA GLY A 117 0.55 -16.01 -15.58
C GLY A 117 0.23 -15.30 -16.88
N PHE A 118 0.83 -14.13 -17.15
CA PHE A 118 0.68 -13.44 -18.43
C PHE A 118 1.47 -14.15 -19.54
N PRO A 119 0.93 -14.24 -20.77
CA PRO A 119 1.57 -14.91 -21.89
C PRO A 119 2.73 -14.12 -22.50
N ASP A 120 2.66 -12.78 -22.43
CA ASP A 120 3.67 -11.85 -22.93
C ASP A 120 4.05 -10.88 -21.82
N ARG A 121 5.23 -11.10 -21.24
CA ARG A 121 5.77 -10.28 -20.14
C ARG A 121 6.09 -8.86 -20.56
N GLU A 122 6.59 -8.69 -21.78
CA GLU A 122 7.01 -7.39 -22.29
C GLU A 122 5.81 -6.49 -22.55
N ARG A 123 4.77 -7.04 -23.20
CA ARG A 123 3.50 -6.34 -23.38
C ARG A 123 2.84 -6.05 -22.04
N ALA A 124 2.82 -7.02 -21.12
CA ALA A 124 2.28 -6.81 -19.77
C ALA A 124 2.97 -5.64 -19.05
N TYR A 125 4.31 -5.57 -19.09
CA TYR A 125 5.07 -4.48 -18.52
C TYR A 125 4.72 -3.14 -19.18
N ARG A 126 4.78 -3.03 -20.52
CA ARG A 126 4.46 -1.78 -21.25
C ARG A 126 3.04 -1.31 -20.98
N ASN A 127 2.06 -2.21 -21.03
CA ASN A 127 0.67 -1.89 -20.75
C ASN A 127 0.51 -1.35 -19.33
N LEU A 128 1.11 -2.00 -18.33
CA LEU A 128 1.09 -1.48 -16.96
C LEU A 128 1.72 -0.10 -16.88
N VAL A 129 2.92 0.11 -17.43
CA VAL A 129 3.60 1.43 -17.43
C VAL A 129 2.71 2.53 -18.02
N TYR A 130 2.02 2.25 -19.12
CA TYR A 130 1.11 3.20 -19.77
C TYR A 130 -0.04 3.64 -18.86
N PHE A 131 -0.71 2.69 -18.19
CA PHE A 131 -1.88 2.99 -17.35
C PHE A 131 -1.54 3.38 -15.91
N LEU A 132 -0.35 3.05 -15.42
CA LEU A 132 0.01 3.13 -14.00
C LEU A 132 -0.23 4.51 -13.35
N PRO A 133 0.07 5.66 -14.00
CA PRO A 133 -0.20 6.96 -13.41
C PRO A 133 -1.68 7.19 -13.10
N LEU A 134 -2.57 6.72 -13.98
CA LEU A 134 -4.02 6.80 -13.78
C LEU A 134 -4.50 5.79 -12.72
N LEU A 135 -4.02 4.54 -12.78
CA LEU A 135 -4.43 3.50 -11.84
C LEU A 135 -4.07 3.86 -10.39
N ALA A 136 -2.93 4.51 -10.18
CA ALA A 136 -2.51 4.96 -8.85
C ALA A 136 -3.53 5.89 -8.18
N LEU A 137 -4.25 6.71 -8.94
CA LEU A 137 -5.26 7.65 -8.41
C LEU A 137 -6.46 6.94 -7.75
N LEU A 138 -6.73 5.68 -8.10
CA LEU A 138 -7.81 4.92 -7.47
C LEU A 138 -7.59 4.76 -5.97
N VAL A 139 -6.33 4.69 -5.52
CA VAL A 139 -5.94 4.36 -4.14
C VAL A 139 -4.93 5.33 -3.55
N ILE A 140 -4.66 6.46 -4.22
CA ILE A 140 -3.72 7.49 -3.75
C ILE A 140 -4.19 8.08 -2.41
N ASN A 141 -3.33 8.05 -1.38
CA ASN A 141 -3.80 8.18 -0.01
C ASN A 141 -2.75 8.68 1.01
N SER A 142 -1.92 9.65 0.63
CA SER A 142 -1.00 10.33 1.55
C SER A 142 -0.89 11.84 1.29
N PRO A 143 -1.99 12.59 1.46
CA PRO A 143 -2.07 13.98 1.03
C PRO A 143 -1.33 15.00 1.92
N ILE A 144 -0.91 14.61 3.13
CA ILE A 144 -0.45 15.53 4.18
C ILE A 144 0.94 15.08 4.63
N ALA A 145 1.85 16.04 4.79
CA ALA A 145 3.19 15.79 5.34
C ALA A 145 3.66 17.02 6.12
N GLY A 146 4.15 16.82 7.34
CA GLY A 146 4.63 17.90 8.22
C GLY A 146 3.54 18.88 8.61
N SER A 147 2.33 18.37 8.89
CA SER A 147 1.15 19.15 9.28
C SER A 147 0.73 20.20 8.25
N ARG A 148 0.97 19.92 6.95
CA ARG A 148 0.51 20.74 5.83
C ARG A 148 0.05 19.85 4.67
N ARG A 149 -0.91 20.34 3.89
CA ARG A 149 -1.27 19.70 2.61
C ARG A 149 -0.01 19.69 1.72
N TYR A 150 0.33 18.51 1.21
CA TYR A 150 1.46 18.28 0.32
C TYR A 150 1.00 18.18 -1.14
N GLY A 151 -0.05 17.41 -1.39
CA GLY A 151 -0.52 17.05 -2.73
C GLY A 151 -1.50 15.89 -2.61
N GLN A 152 -1.41 14.91 -3.51
CA GLN A 152 -2.20 13.68 -3.42
C GLN A 152 -1.46 12.55 -2.69
N SER A 153 -0.14 12.39 -2.93
CA SER A 153 0.67 11.37 -2.24
C SER A 153 2.11 11.80 -2.02
N TYR A 154 2.44 12.07 -0.75
CA TYR A 154 3.80 12.26 -0.29
C TYR A 154 4.63 11.00 -0.47
N ARG A 155 4.06 9.81 -0.18
CA ARG A 155 4.77 8.54 -0.35
C ARG A 155 5.19 8.36 -1.80
N TRP A 156 4.28 8.56 -2.75
CA TRP A 156 4.60 8.40 -4.15
C TRP A 156 5.67 9.41 -4.59
N ALA A 157 5.55 10.68 -4.20
CA ALA A 157 6.49 11.70 -4.63
C ALA A 157 7.90 11.58 -4.00
N GLU A 158 8.02 11.23 -2.72
CA GLU A 158 9.25 11.43 -1.94
C GLU A 158 9.82 10.15 -1.28
N ALA A 159 9.10 9.03 -1.26
CA ALA A 159 9.56 7.85 -0.52
C ALA A 159 10.83 7.22 -1.12
N PHE A 160 11.69 6.70 -0.26
CA PHE A 160 12.94 6.05 -0.71
C PHE A 160 12.76 4.63 -1.28
N ALA A 161 11.70 3.92 -0.87
CA ALA A 161 11.53 2.49 -1.13
C ALA A 161 10.75 2.18 -2.41
N ILE A 162 10.33 3.22 -3.12
CA ILE A 162 9.70 3.24 -4.44
C ILE A 162 10.32 4.40 -5.23
N GLY A 163 9.99 4.56 -6.51
CA GLY A 163 10.72 5.51 -7.33
C GLY A 163 10.43 5.46 -8.82
N PRO A 164 11.04 6.38 -9.59
CA PRO A 164 10.94 6.36 -11.04
C PRO A 164 11.41 5.02 -11.61
N LEU A 165 10.79 4.61 -12.71
CA LEU A 165 11.17 3.42 -13.46
C LEU A 165 12.54 3.60 -14.09
N ARG A 166 13.28 2.49 -14.18
CA ARG A 166 14.62 2.38 -14.74
C ARG A 166 14.64 1.32 -15.82
N GLU A 167 15.68 1.33 -16.64
CA GLU A 167 15.94 0.26 -17.62
C GLU A 167 16.10 -1.10 -16.92
N ASP A 168 16.82 -1.13 -15.79
CA ASP A 168 16.90 -2.32 -14.92
C ASP A 168 15.59 -2.50 -14.14
N ARG A 169 14.72 -3.37 -14.67
CA ARG A 169 13.42 -3.74 -14.06
C ARG A 169 13.56 -4.55 -12.78
N LEU A 170 14.75 -5.09 -12.48
CA LEU A 170 15.02 -5.84 -11.26
C LEU A 170 15.47 -4.93 -10.11
N TYR A 171 15.75 -3.64 -10.39
CA TYR A 171 16.06 -2.67 -9.36
C TYR A 171 14.88 -2.52 -8.39
N ARG A 172 15.11 -2.75 -7.11
CA ARG A 172 14.03 -2.94 -6.11
C ARG A 172 13.22 -1.68 -5.81
N PHE A 173 13.84 -0.50 -5.84
CA PHE A 173 13.25 0.76 -5.37
C PHE A 173 12.68 1.59 -6.52
N GLN A 174 11.74 1.01 -7.25
CA GLN A 174 10.96 1.66 -8.30
C GLN A 174 9.50 1.19 -8.23
N ASP A 175 8.62 1.90 -8.93
CA ASP A 175 7.16 1.74 -8.80
C ASP A 175 6.59 0.46 -9.45
N LEU A 176 7.32 -0.15 -10.38
CA LEU A 176 7.01 -1.44 -11.01
C LEU A 176 8.31 -2.23 -11.18
N ILE A 177 8.35 -3.45 -10.63
CA ILE A 177 9.54 -4.31 -10.72
C ILE A 177 9.22 -5.70 -11.24
N GLU A 178 10.26 -6.35 -11.76
CA GLU A 178 10.29 -7.80 -11.88
C GLU A 178 10.84 -8.40 -10.57
N SER A 179 9.97 -9.10 -9.84
CA SER A 179 10.34 -9.69 -8.55
C SER A 179 11.25 -10.89 -8.76
N LYS A 180 12.54 -10.78 -8.42
CA LYS A 180 13.54 -11.87 -8.55
C LYS A 180 13.08 -13.16 -7.85
N ARG A 181 12.53 -13.02 -6.63
CA ARG A 181 12.16 -14.14 -5.76
C ARG A 181 10.89 -14.86 -6.22
N LEU A 182 9.88 -14.10 -6.67
CA LEU A 182 8.56 -14.64 -6.97
C LEU A 182 8.32 -14.82 -8.48
N GLY A 183 9.17 -14.23 -9.32
CA GLY A 183 9.01 -14.25 -10.77
C GLY A 183 7.78 -13.47 -11.26
N THR A 184 7.23 -12.57 -10.44
CA THR A 184 6.03 -11.76 -10.75
C THR A 184 6.39 -10.39 -11.30
N LEU A 185 5.44 -9.70 -11.94
CA LEU A 185 5.45 -8.24 -11.97
C LEU A 185 4.87 -7.74 -10.64
N GLU A 186 5.62 -6.92 -9.93
CA GLU A 186 5.24 -6.36 -8.62
C GLU A 186 5.05 -4.85 -8.78
N ILE A 187 3.80 -4.42 -8.65
CA ILE A 187 3.38 -3.02 -8.72
C ILE A 187 3.39 -2.45 -7.31
N ARG A 188 4.26 -1.47 -7.05
CA ARG A 188 4.56 -0.98 -5.70
C ARG A 188 4.09 0.43 -5.44
N VAL A 189 3.60 1.11 -6.48
CA VAL A 189 3.22 2.52 -6.42
C VAL A 189 2.08 2.81 -5.47
N PHE A 190 1.19 1.85 -5.22
CA PHE A 190 -0.08 2.11 -4.56
C PHE A 190 0.09 2.43 -3.08
N ASP A 191 -0.64 3.44 -2.60
CA ASP A 191 -0.78 3.72 -1.18
C ASP A 191 -1.80 2.73 -0.56
N PRO A 192 -1.63 2.35 0.71
CA PRO A 192 -2.68 1.63 1.44
C PRO A 192 -3.89 2.56 1.63
N VAL A 193 -5.09 1.98 1.57
CA VAL A 193 -6.35 2.72 1.66
C VAL A 193 -7.43 1.88 2.34
N TRP A 194 -8.31 2.49 3.12
CA TRP A 194 -9.39 1.76 3.80
C TRP A 194 -10.43 1.19 2.82
N ASP A 195 -10.58 1.79 1.65
CA ASP A 195 -11.67 1.54 0.70
C ASP A 195 -11.43 0.27 -0.13
N LEU A 196 -12.07 -0.83 0.29
CA LEU A 196 -12.00 -2.12 -0.42
C LEU A 196 -12.64 -2.07 -1.82
N GLU A 197 -13.59 -1.18 -2.06
CA GLU A 197 -14.24 -1.07 -3.36
C GLU A 197 -13.28 -0.46 -4.39
N ARG A 198 -12.53 0.57 -4.00
CA ARG A 198 -11.46 1.13 -4.84
C ARG A 198 -10.35 0.12 -5.12
N ILE A 199 -9.99 -0.71 -4.14
CA ILE A 199 -9.03 -1.80 -4.35
C ILE A 199 -9.57 -2.83 -5.34
N ARG A 200 -10.86 -3.19 -5.25
CA ARG A 200 -11.52 -4.09 -6.21
C ARG A 200 -11.45 -3.52 -7.64
N ILE A 201 -11.86 -2.26 -7.82
CA ILE A 201 -11.81 -1.57 -9.12
C ILE A 201 -10.38 -1.54 -9.67
N LEU A 202 -9.39 -1.22 -8.82
CA LEU A 202 -7.98 -1.23 -9.21
C LEU A 202 -7.53 -2.59 -9.75
N LEU A 203 -7.85 -3.67 -9.04
CA LEU A 203 -7.47 -5.02 -9.43
C LEU A 203 -8.16 -5.45 -10.74
N GLU A 204 -9.42 -5.07 -10.93
CA GLU A 204 -10.16 -5.31 -12.18
C GLU A 204 -9.57 -4.54 -13.36
N CYS A 205 -9.17 -3.28 -13.15
CA CYS A 205 -8.43 -2.50 -14.15
C CYS A 205 -7.11 -3.16 -14.53
N ILE A 206 -6.31 -3.59 -13.53
CA ILE A 206 -5.04 -4.28 -13.79
C ILE A 206 -5.27 -5.55 -14.61
N ARG A 207 -6.28 -6.36 -14.26
CA ARG A 207 -6.66 -7.54 -15.04
C ARG A 207 -7.00 -7.16 -16.48
N ALA A 208 -7.90 -6.20 -16.69
CA ALA A 208 -8.35 -5.80 -18.03
C ALA A 208 -7.19 -5.28 -18.89
N VAL A 209 -6.26 -4.53 -18.31
CA VAL A 209 -5.04 -4.03 -18.96
C VAL A 209 -4.10 -5.17 -19.38
N LEU A 210 -3.98 -6.21 -18.55
CA LEU A 210 -3.10 -7.35 -18.81
C LEU A 210 -3.71 -8.39 -19.77
N GLU A 211 -5.03 -8.52 -19.77
CA GLU A 211 -5.78 -9.38 -20.70
C GLU A 211 -6.02 -8.71 -22.05
N ALA A 212 -5.80 -7.39 -22.16
CA ALA A 212 -5.88 -6.67 -23.42
C ALA A 212 -4.95 -7.29 -24.46
N GLY A 213 -5.50 -7.61 -25.63
CA GLY A 213 -4.72 -8.08 -26.79
C GLY A 213 -3.90 -6.98 -27.48
N VAL A 214 -4.02 -5.74 -27.00
CA VAL A 214 -3.39 -4.55 -27.55
C VAL A 214 -2.08 -4.26 -26.82
N ASP A 215 -1.08 -3.81 -27.57
CA ASP A 215 0.18 -3.30 -27.05
C ASP A 215 0.10 -1.78 -26.94
N TYR A 216 0.05 -1.26 -25.71
CA TYR A 216 -0.02 0.17 -25.44
C TYR A 216 1.39 0.78 -25.41
N PRO A 217 1.53 2.06 -25.81
CA PRO A 217 2.84 2.71 -25.91
C PRO A 217 3.36 3.16 -24.52
N GLY A 218 3.56 2.20 -23.61
CA GLY A 218 4.13 2.44 -22.29
C GLY A 218 5.59 2.85 -22.38
N ASP A 219 5.87 4.08 -21.95
CA ASP A 219 7.19 4.70 -22.03
C ASP A 219 7.68 5.14 -20.63
N ILE A 220 8.94 4.81 -20.31
CA ILE A 220 9.54 5.07 -19.00
C ILE A 220 9.71 6.57 -18.76
N GLU A 221 10.11 7.34 -19.77
CA GLU A 221 10.33 8.77 -19.64
C GLU A 221 9.01 9.50 -19.38
N THR A 222 7.99 9.18 -20.17
CA THR A 222 6.62 9.68 -20.02
C THR A 222 6.05 9.32 -18.66
N TYR A 223 6.21 8.07 -18.22
CA TYR A 223 5.79 7.64 -16.89
C TYR A 223 6.49 8.46 -15.81
N ASN A 224 7.81 8.57 -15.84
CA ASN A 224 8.60 9.26 -14.81
C ASN A 224 8.25 10.75 -14.72
N ARG A 225 7.97 11.40 -15.85
CA ARG A 225 7.47 12.78 -15.88
C ARG A 225 6.09 12.90 -15.22
N LEU A 226 5.14 12.06 -15.63
CA LEU A 226 3.78 12.08 -15.09
C LEU A 226 3.74 11.72 -13.60
N ARG A 227 4.57 10.76 -13.17
CA ARG A 227 4.67 10.25 -11.80
C ARG A 227 4.68 11.37 -10.76
N ARG A 228 5.61 12.33 -10.89
CA ARG A 228 5.75 13.43 -9.92
C ARG A 228 4.57 14.40 -10.00
N GLN A 229 4.12 14.73 -11.21
CA GLN A 229 3.01 15.67 -11.42
C GLN A 229 1.71 15.12 -10.82
N VAL A 230 1.38 13.86 -11.11
CA VAL A 230 0.18 13.18 -10.61
C VAL A 230 0.22 13.00 -9.08
N ALA A 231 1.38 12.69 -8.50
CA ALA A 231 1.52 12.60 -7.05
C ALA A 231 1.22 13.92 -6.33
N LEU A 232 1.45 15.07 -6.99
CA LEU A 232 1.22 16.40 -6.44
C LEU A 232 -0.18 16.92 -6.75
N GLU A 233 -0.59 16.84 -8.02
CA GLU A 233 -1.79 17.50 -8.56
C GLU A 233 -3.00 16.57 -8.66
N GLY A 234 -2.78 15.26 -8.80
CA GLY A 234 -3.83 14.26 -9.00
C GLY A 234 -4.21 14.08 -10.47
N TYR A 235 -5.51 14.10 -10.77
CA TYR A 235 -6.00 13.85 -12.11
C TYR A 235 -5.82 15.07 -13.01
N ILE A 236 -4.82 15.01 -13.89
CA ILE A 236 -4.40 16.07 -14.82
C ILE A 236 -4.89 15.80 -16.25
N GLN A 237 -4.86 16.82 -17.11
CA GLN A 237 -5.37 16.75 -18.50
C GLN A 237 -4.70 15.65 -19.32
N GLU A 238 -3.40 15.43 -19.13
CA GLU A 238 -2.59 14.43 -19.82
C GLU A 238 -3.03 12.99 -19.50
N LEU A 239 -3.79 12.77 -18.42
CA LEU A 239 -4.36 11.46 -18.10
C LEU A 239 -5.70 11.21 -18.82
N GLN A 240 -6.34 12.21 -19.42
CA GLN A 240 -7.63 12.02 -20.11
C GLN A 240 -7.56 11.03 -21.28
N PRO A 241 -6.52 11.04 -22.15
CA PRO A 241 -6.38 10.01 -23.18
C PRO A 241 -6.23 8.60 -22.58
N ILE A 242 -5.42 8.47 -21.53
CA ILE A 242 -5.22 7.19 -20.81
C ILE A 242 -6.54 6.70 -20.21
N TYR A 243 -7.34 7.59 -19.63
CA TYR A 243 -8.67 7.28 -19.11
C TYR A 243 -9.63 6.80 -20.20
N ARG A 244 -9.64 7.46 -21.37
CA ARG A 244 -10.46 7.02 -22.51
C ARG A 244 -10.09 5.62 -22.97
N GLU A 245 -8.80 5.29 -23.00
CA GLU A 245 -8.36 3.93 -23.34
C GLU A 245 -8.74 2.92 -22.26
N LEU A 246 -8.56 3.25 -20.98
CA LEU A 246 -8.97 2.38 -19.88
C LEU A 246 -10.48 2.11 -19.92
N SER A 247 -11.28 3.13 -20.18
CA SER A 247 -12.75 3.06 -20.23
C SER A 247 -13.26 2.13 -21.34
N LYS A 248 -12.48 1.93 -22.41
CA LYS A 248 -12.80 0.94 -23.46
C LYS A 248 -12.58 -0.49 -22.98
N LEU A 249 -11.64 -0.72 -22.07
CA LEU A 249 -11.33 -2.03 -21.51
C LEU A 249 -12.27 -2.37 -20.34
N LEU A 250 -12.49 -1.40 -19.45
CA LEU A 250 -13.35 -1.52 -18.28
C LEU A 250 -13.98 -0.15 -17.98
N PRO A 251 -15.32 0.00 -18.06
CA PRO A 251 -15.98 1.27 -17.81
C PRO A 251 -15.93 1.61 -16.31
N VAL A 252 -14.93 2.41 -15.92
CA VAL A 252 -14.81 2.97 -14.56
C VAL A 252 -15.27 4.42 -14.59
N PRO A 253 -16.19 4.85 -13.71
CA PRO A 253 -16.62 6.24 -13.67
C PRO A 253 -15.44 7.21 -13.42
N GLU A 254 -15.30 8.23 -14.25
CA GLU A 254 -14.20 9.22 -14.17
C GLU A 254 -14.07 9.88 -12.79
N VAL A 255 -15.19 10.01 -12.07
CA VAL A 255 -15.24 10.59 -10.73
C VAL A 255 -14.32 9.86 -9.73
N TYR A 256 -14.02 8.58 -9.92
CA TYR A 256 -13.09 7.84 -9.06
C TYR A 256 -11.66 8.37 -9.15
N PHE A 257 -11.28 8.96 -10.30
CA PHE A 257 -9.98 9.58 -10.53
C PHE A 257 -9.99 11.06 -10.14
N GLN A 258 -11.11 11.76 -10.36
CA GLN A 258 -11.27 13.18 -10.00
C GLN A 258 -11.40 13.42 -8.49
N GLN A 259 -12.01 12.48 -7.76
CA GLN A 259 -12.23 12.55 -6.33
C GLN A 259 -11.54 11.36 -5.67
N THR A 260 -10.31 11.57 -5.25
CA THR A 260 -9.44 10.50 -4.73
C THR A 260 -9.64 10.28 -3.22
N PRO A 261 -9.15 9.15 -2.66
CA PRO A 261 -9.10 8.97 -1.20
C PRO A 261 -8.29 10.08 -0.50
N ALA A 262 -7.21 10.55 -1.12
CA ALA A 262 -6.41 11.67 -0.66
C ALA A 262 -7.20 12.99 -0.58
N ASP A 263 -8.18 13.24 -1.46
CA ASP A 263 -9.07 14.40 -1.34
C ASP A 263 -10.01 14.29 -0.15
N ALA A 264 -10.57 13.09 0.09
CA ALA A 264 -11.42 12.82 1.24
C ALA A 264 -10.65 13.00 2.57
N LEU A 265 -9.44 12.44 2.67
CA LEU A 265 -8.59 12.62 3.85
C LEU A 265 -8.11 14.06 4.03
N GLY A 266 -7.81 14.75 2.94
CA GLY A 266 -7.43 16.17 2.99
C GLY A 266 -8.49 17.06 3.61
N ARG A 267 -9.75 16.88 3.18
CA ARG A 267 -10.89 17.61 3.73
C ARG A 267 -11.07 17.30 5.22
N LEU A 268 -11.12 16.01 5.56
CA LEU A 268 -11.31 15.56 6.95
C LEU A 268 -10.21 16.08 7.88
N TRP A 269 -8.95 16.03 7.44
CA TRP A 269 -7.82 16.54 8.21
C TRP A 269 -7.87 18.06 8.38
N LYS A 270 -8.24 18.80 7.34
CA LYS A 270 -8.38 20.25 7.42
C LYS A 270 -9.47 20.66 8.40
N GLU A 271 -10.56 19.91 8.45
CA GLU A 271 -11.72 20.20 9.30
C GLU A 271 -11.50 19.75 10.76
N GLN A 272 -10.83 18.62 10.99
CA GLN A 272 -10.83 17.96 12.29
C GLN A 272 -9.45 17.61 12.85
N GLY A 273 -8.38 17.83 12.07
CA GLY A 273 -7.00 17.59 12.46
C GLY A 273 -6.57 16.12 12.37
N THR A 274 -5.29 15.89 12.71
CA THR A 274 -4.60 14.60 12.55
C THR A 274 -5.27 13.46 13.30
N LEU A 275 -5.50 13.63 14.61
CA LEU A 275 -5.96 12.53 15.45
C LEU A 275 -7.40 12.10 15.11
N ALA A 276 -8.29 13.06 14.84
CA ALA A 276 -9.65 12.76 14.38
C ALA A 276 -9.61 11.97 13.06
N THR A 277 -8.74 12.37 12.13
CA THR A 277 -8.57 11.65 10.85
C THR A 277 -8.02 10.24 11.06
N TYR A 278 -7.07 10.03 11.98
CA TYR A 278 -6.58 8.68 12.31
C TYR A 278 -7.66 7.80 12.94
N THR A 279 -8.50 8.34 13.82
CA THR A 279 -9.65 7.57 14.35
C THR A 279 -10.69 7.25 13.28
N ALA A 280 -10.86 8.12 12.29
CA ALA A 280 -11.75 7.88 11.16
C ALA A 280 -11.22 6.79 10.24
N LEU A 281 -9.91 6.78 10.00
CA LEU A 281 -9.21 5.76 9.25
C LEU A 281 -9.28 4.39 9.92
N ASP A 282 -9.07 4.33 11.23
CA ASP A 282 -9.26 3.10 12.02
C ASP A 282 -10.70 2.59 11.93
N ASN A 283 -11.68 3.50 12.08
CA ASN A 283 -13.09 3.17 11.92
C ASN A 283 -13.39 2.63 10.51
N ALA A 284 -12.83 3.26 9.48
CA ALA A 284 -13.03 2.86 8.10
C ALA A 284 -12.38 1.50 7.79
N TYR A 285 -11.18 1.26 8.31
CA TYR A 285 -10.51 -0.02 8.17
C TYR A 285 -11.29 -1.17 8.83
N ARG A 286 -11.90 -0.91 9.99
CA ARG A 286 -12.63 -1.92 10.78
C ARG A 286 -14.08 -2.12 10.33
N ASN A 287 -14.75 -1.04 9.90
CA ASN A 287 -16.21 -1.01 9.71
C ASN A 287 -16.65 -0.45 8.34
N GLY A 288 -15.72 0.01 7.50
CA GLY A 288 -16.02 0.59 6.19
C GLY A 288 -16.54 2.03 6.20
N ILE A 289 -16.54 2.71 7.36
CA ILE A 289 -17.08 4.07 7.51
C ILE A 289 -15.95 5.05 7.84
N LEU A 290 -15.67 5.99 6.94
CA LEU A 290 -14.72 7.09 7.16
C LEU A 290 -15.36 8.20 7.99
N GLN A 291 -15.47 7.96 9.29
CA GLN A 291 -15.94 8.96 10.26
C GLN A 291 -15.17 8.82 11.57
N PRO A 292 -14.72 9.93 12.17
CA PRO A 292 -14.02 9.90 13.45
C PRO A 292 -14.83 9.20 14.52
N ARG A 293 -14.13 8.54 15.43
CA ARG A 293 -14.71 7.94 16.64
C ARG A 293 -14.00 8.50 17.86
N PRO A 294 -14.69 8.52 19.03
CA PRO A 294 -14.04 8.90 20.27
C PRO A 294 -12.76 8.09 20.48
N LEU A 295 -11.67 8.80 20.76
CA LEU A 295 -10.38 8.16 21.00
C LEU A 295 -10.48 7.31 22.27
N LYS A 296 -10.19 6.02 22.14
CA LYS A 296 -10.04 5.15 23.30
C LYS A 296 -8.75 5.50 24.03
N THR A 297 -8.74 5.37 25.35
CA THR A 297 -7.48 5.50 26.11
C THR A 297 -6.53 4.39 25.69
N MET A 298 -5.45 4.76 25.00
CA MET A 298 -4.38 3.85 24.59
C MET A 298 -3.19 4.05 25.51
N ARG A 299 -2.54 2.95 25.90
CA ARG A 299 -1.29 3.00 26.68
C ARG A 299 -0.27 2.06 26.06
N VAL A 300 0.90 2.61 25.78
CA VAL A 300 2.08 1.83 25.42
C VAL A 300 2.55 1.10 26.66
N ARG A 301 2.75 -0.21 26.54
CA ARG A 301 3.15 -1.10 27.63
C ARG A 301 4.44 -1.80 27.24
N TRP A 302 5.53 -1.46 27.92
CA TRP A 302 6.84 -2.10 27.69
C TRP A 302 6.82 -3.64 27.75
N PRO A 303 6.01 -4.32 28.62
CA PRO A 303 5.96 -5.77 28.60
C PRO A 303 5.37 -6.32 27.29
N LEU A 304 4.43 -5.60 26.66
CA LEU A 304 3.88 -5.98 25.38
C LEU A 304 4.91 -5.81 24.26
N MET A 305 5.73 -4.75 24.30
CA MET A 305 6.82 -4.56 23.34
C MET A 305 7.82 -5.72 23.40
N LEU A 306 8.22 -6.16 24.60
CA LEU A 306 9.09 -7.32 24.78
C LEU A 306 8.43 -8.62 24.32
N ALA A 307 7.17 -8.84 24.71
CA ALA A 307 6.41 -10.01 24.25
C ALA A 307 6.28 -10.04 22.72
N GLY A 308 6.11 -8.89 22.08
CA GLY A 308 6.12 -8.76 20.62
C GLY A 308 7.47 -9.09 20.00
N PHE A 309 8.56 -8.55 20.55
CA PHE A 309 9.90 -8.85 20.07
C PHE A 309 10.22 -10.36 20.18
N CYS A 310 10.01 -10.95 21.35
CA CYS A 310 10.26 -12.37 21.58
C CYS A 310 9.28 -13.29 20.85
N GLY A 311 8.03 -12.86 20.70
CA GLY A 311 6.96 -13.67 20.10
C GLY A 311 6.85 -13.56 18.59
N TYR A 312 7.42 -12.53 17.96
CA TYR A 312 7.34 -12.33 16.52
C TYR A 312 8.69 -12.19 15.84
N TYR A 313 9.54 -11.28 16.32
CA TYR A 313 10.79 -10.95 15.64
C TYR A 313 11.81 -12.09 15.76
N LEU A 314 12.02 -12.64 16.97
CA LEU A 314 12.94 -13.75 17.17
C LEU A 314 12.55 -15.01 16.38
N PRO A 315 11.30 -15.51 16.41
CA PRO A 315 10.90 -16.70 15.66
C PRO A 315 11.01 -16.54 14.15
N ARG A 316 10.81 -15.31 13.63
CA ARG A 316 10.91 -15.03 12.18
C ARG A 316 12.30 -14.70 11.69
N MET A 317 13.27 -14.48 12.58
CA MET A 317 14.64 -14.10 12.21
C MET A 317 15.26 -15.03 11.14
N PRO A 318 15.12 -16.37 11.19
CA PRO A 318 15.66 -17.25 10.16
C PRO A 318 15.07 -16.98 8.76
N TYR A 319 13.76 -16.74 8.70
CA TYR A 319 13.08 -16.38 7.45
C TYR A 319 13.53 -15.02 6.93
N SER A 320 13.62 -14.01 7.81
CA SER A 320 14.06 -12.66 7.44
C SER A 320 15.49 -12.66 6.86
N ILE A 321 16.41 -13.42 7.46
CA ILE A 321 17.78 -13.59 6.95
C ILE A 321 17.76 -14.23 5.56
N LYS A 322 17.01 -15.34 5.39
CA LYS A 322 16.87 -16.01 4.08
C LYS A 322 16.30 -15.07 3.02
N LYS A 323 15.28 -14.27 3.36
CA LYS A 323 14.66 -13.31 2.43
C LYS A 323 15.70 -12.29 1.95
N VAL A 324 16.47 -11.70 2.87
CA VAL A 324 17.53 -10.73 2.52
C VAL A 324 18.56 -11.36 1.58
N LEU A 325 19.06 -12.56 1.90
CA LEU A 325 20.04 -13.27 1.05
C LEU A 325 19.52 -13.67 -0.34
N SER A 326 18.19 -13.73 -0.53
CA SER A 326 17.59 -14.06 -1.82
C SER A 326 17.25 -12.83 -2.69
N GLU A 327 17.22 -11.65 -2.07
CA GLU A 327 16.82 -10.39 -2.72
C GLU A 327 18.02 -9.51 -3.10
N TRP A 328 19.11 -9.61 -2.32
CA TRP A 328 20.39 -8.95 -2.51
C TRP A 328 21.41 -9.93 -3.07
#